data_AF-A0A659R2E1-F1
#
_entry.id   AF-A0A659R2E1-F1
#
_cell.length_a   1.000
_cell.length_b   1.000
_cell.length_c   1.000
_cell.angle_alpha   90.00
_cell.angle_beta   90.00
_cell.angle_gamma   90.00
#
_symmetry.space_group_name_H-M   'P 1'
#
loop_
_entity.id
_entity.type
_entity.pdbx_description
1 polymer ?
#
loop_
_entity_poly.entity_id
_entity_poly.type
_entity_poly.pdbx_seq_one_letter_code
_entity_poly.pdbx_strand_id
1 'polypeptide(L)'
;SPTRWLQGNLKLRWSDQFEPGAEADGVTVHIPLPLLNQVDESGFEWQIPGLRRELVIALIKSLPKPVRRNFVPAPNYAEAFLGRVTPLELPLLDALERELRRMTGVTVDREDWHWDQVPEHLKITFRVVNDKNKKLQEGRSLAELKNALKGKVQETLSAVADDGIEQSGLHIWSFGELPESYEQKRGNYKVKAWPALVDERDSVAIKLFDNPLEQQQAMWCGLRRLLLLNIPSPIKYLHEKLPNKAKLGLYFNPYGKVLELIDDCIACGVDKLIDANGGPVWSEAGFTALHEKVRAELNDTVVDIAKQVERILTTVFNINKRLKGRVDMSMALGLSDIKAQMSGLVYRGFVTGNGFKRLGDTLRYLQAIEKRLEKLAVDPHRDRAQMLKVESVQQAWQQWINKLPPARREDDDVKEIRWMIEELRVSYFAQQLGTPYPISDKRILQAMDQITA
;
A
#
# COMPACT_ATOMS: atom_id res chain seq x y z
N SER A 1 21.67 -1.87 34.32
CA SER A 1 20.83 -2.92 33.69
C SER A 1 20.84 -2.73 32.18
N PRO A 2 20.72 -3.78 31.35
CA PRO A 2 21.08 -3.65 29.94
C PRO A 2 20.19 -2.60 29.25
N THR A 3 20.84 -1.53 28.79
CA THR A 3 20.27 -0.41 28.02
C THR A 3 19.94 -0.85 26.59
N ARG A 4 19.29 -2.01 26.43
CA ARG A 4 18.95 -2.58 25.14
C ARG A 4 17.49 -3.01 25.07
N TRP A 5 16.83 -2.61 24.01
CA TRP A 5 15.52 -3.08 23.58
C TRP A 5 15.72 -4.26 22.62
N LEU A 6 14.93 -5.32 22.78
CA LEU A 6 14.99 -6.51 21.94
C LEU A 6 13.70 -6.61 21.12
N GLN A 7 13.84 -6.72 19.80
CA GLN A 7 12.72 -6.96 18.89
C GLN A 7 13.18 -7.95 17.82
N GLY A 8 12.68 -9.19 17.89
CA GLY A 8 13.19 -10.28 17.06
C GLY A 8 14.70 -10.46 17.19
N ASN A 9 15.42 -10.29 16.08
CA ASN A 9 16.88 -10.34 16.02
C ASN A 9 17.57 -8.98 16.30
N LEU A 10 16.81 -7.89 16.45
CA LEU A 10 17.35 -6.54 16.67
C LEU A 10 17.66 -6.29 18.14
N LYS A 11 18.80 -5.64 18.39
CA LYS A 11 19.25 -5.19 19.71
C LYS A 11 19.51 -3.68 19.65
N LEU A 12 18.51 -2.88 20.00
CA LEU A 12 18.57 -1.43 19.91
C LEU A 12 19.03 -0.84 21.24
N ARG A 13 19.96 0.11 21.23
CA ARG A 13 20.36 0.82 22.45
C ARG A 13 19.26 1.80 22.84
N TRP A 14 19.00 1.97 24.13
CA TRP A 14 18.24 3.12 24.62
C TRP A 14 19.04 3.92 25.64
N SER A 15 18.67 5.18 25.82
CA SER A 15 19.16 6.08 26.87
C SER A 15 17.99 6.74 27.57
N ASP A 16 18.15 7.02 28.85
CA ASP A 16 17.19 7.79 29.63
C ASP A 16 17.80 9.17 29.90
N GLN A 17 17.04 10.23 29.67
CA GLN A 17 17.41 11.61 29.97
C GLN A 17 16.22 12.26 30.68
N PHE A 18 16.44 12.72 31.91
CA PHE A 18 15.43 13.44 32.66
C PHE A 18 15.76 14.93 32.63
N GLU A 19 15.26 15.61 31.60
CA GLU A 19 15.40 17.05 31.40
C GLU A 19 14.01 17.63 31.09
N PRO A 20 13.25 18.04 32.12
CA PRO A 20 11.89 18.52 31.96
C PRO A 20 11.79 19.64 30.90
N GLY A 21 11.09 19.38 29.81
CA GLY A 21 10.85 20.33 28.72
C GLY A 21 11.79 20.22 27.50
N ALA A 22 12.75 19.29 27.49
CA ALA A 22 13.53 18.99 26.28
C ALA A 22 12.79 18.04 25.32
N GLU A 23 13.06 18.13 24.01
CA GLU A 23 12.45 17.23 23.00
C GLU A 23 12.75 15.74 23.23
N ALA A 24 13.84 15.42 23.93
CA ALA A 24 14.28 14.05 24.24
C ALA A 24 14.05 13.63 25.70
N ASP A 25 13.20 14.35 26.44
CA ASP A 25 12.85 13.99 27.82
C ASP A 25 12.22 12.58 27.88
N GLY A 26 12.68 11.76 28.82
CA GLY A 26 12.31 10.35 28.95
C GLY A 26 13.25 9.38 28.20
N VAL A 27 12.69 8.28 27.71
CA VAL A 27 13.47 7.19 27.10
C VAL A 27 13.60 7.41 25.59
N THR A 28 14.85 7.50 25.14
CA THR A 28 15.21 7.57 23.73
C THR A 28 15.79 6.25 23.23
N VAL A 29 15.18 5.64 22.22
CA VAL A 29 15.66 4.45 21.51
C VAL A 29 16.51 4.88 20.32
N HIS A 30 17.75 4.41 20.27
CA HIS A 30 18.73 4.71 19.21
C HIS A 30 18.67 3.64 18.14
N ILE A 31 18.28 4.05 16.93
CA ILE A 31 18.11 3.19 15.76
C ILE A 31 19.22 3.52 14.75
N PRO A 32 20.15 2.59 14.47
CA PRO A 32 21.06 2.74 13.35
C PRO A 32 20.28 2.89 12.05
N LEU A 33 20.64 3.88 11.22
CA LEU A 33 19.98 4.16 9.94
C LEU A 33 19.71 2.92 9.06
N PRO A 34 20.65 1.96 8.88
CA PRO A 34 20.39 0.76 8.05
C PRO A 34 19.30 -0.17 8.60
N LEU A 35 18.96 -0.06 9.88
CA LEU A 35 17.95 -0.90 10.54
C LEU A 35 16.59 -0.21 10.60
N LEU A 36 16.49 1.05 10.18
CA LEU A 36 15.31 1.88 10.39
C LEU A 36 14.02 1.21 9.89
N ASN A 37 14.02 0.69 8.66
CA ASN A 37 12.84 0.05 8.07
C ASN A 37 12.55 -1.36 8.63
N GLN A 38 13.50 -1.95 9.36
CA GLN A 38 13.36 -3.27 10.00
C GLN A 38 12.82 -3.17 11.44
N VAL A 39 12.79 -1.97 12.02
CA VAL A 39 12.19 -1.75 13.34
C VAL A 39 10.67 -1.63 13.18
N ASP A 40 9.95 -2.44 13.94
CA ASP A 40 8.50 -2.36 14.10
C ASP A 40 8.16 -1.42 15.27
N GLU A 41 7.07 -0.67 15.18
CA GLU A 41 6.67 0.24 16.27
C GLU A 41 6.03 -0.52 17.45
N SER A 42 5.51 -1.73 17.20
CA SER A 42 4.87 -2.56 18.21
C SER A 42 5.81 -2.95 19.34
N GLY A 43 5.25 -2.88 20.55
CA GLY A 43 5.93 -3.12 21.80
C GLY A 43 6.49 -1.85 22.43
N PHE A 44 6.88 -0.82 21.67
CA PHE A 44 7.43 0.41 22.26
C PHE A 44 6.42 1.14 23.14
N GLU A 45 5.12 0.98 22.87
CA GLU A 45 4.04 1.50 23.70
C GLU A 45 4.05 0.94 25.13
N TRP A 46 4.70 -0.20 25.39
CA TRP A 46 4.80 -0.77 26.74
C TRP A 46 5.83 -0.08 27.65
N GLN A 47 6.66 0.81 27.10
CA GLN A 47 7.85 1.36 27.76
C GLN A 47 8.82 0.29 28.30
N ILE A 48 9.95 0.76 28.81
CA ILE A 48 10.89 0.00 29.61
C ILE A 48 10.24 -0.36 30.96
N PRO A 49 10.67 -1.48 31.59
CA PRO A 49 10.08 -1.94 32.85
C PRO A 49 10.02 -0.89 33.97
N GLY A 50 10.99 0.03 34.03
CA GLY A 50 11.05 1.06 35.08
C GLY A 50 9.96 2.12 35.01
N LEU A 51 9.47 2.47 33.82
CA LEU A 51 8.47 3.53 33.62
C LEU A 51 7.05 2.98 33.38
N ARG A 52 6.92 1.68 33.14
CA ARG A 52 5.66 1.04 32.77
C ARG A 52 4.53 1.27 33.79
N ARG A 53 4.83 1.22 35.10
CA ARG A 53 3.83 1.51 36.14
C ARG A 53 3.31 2.93 36.04
N GLU A 54 4.20 3.90 35.84
CA GLU A 54 3.82 5.30 35.71
C GLU A 54 3.00 5.54 34.45
N LEU A 55 3.41 4.94 33.32
CA LEU A 55 2.67 4.97 32.06
C LEU A 55 1.24 4.45 32.20
N VAL A 56 1.05 3.27 32.81
CA VAL A 56 -0.29 2.70 33.00
C VAL A 56 -1.15 3.60 33.90
N ILE A 57 -0.57 4.19 34.95
CA ILE A 57 -1.28 5.14 35.81
C ILE A 57 -1.70 6.38 35.01
N ALA A 58 -0.80 6.93 34.19
CA ALA A 58 -1.08 8.08 33.35
C ALA A 58 -2.20 7.78 32.34
N LEU A 59 -2.17 6.62 31.69
CA LEU A 59 -3.22 6.16 30.78
C LEU A 59 -4.58 6.07 31.50
N ILE A 60 -4.66 5.41 32.66
CA ILE A 60 -5.92 5.35 33.43
C ILE A 60 -6.41 6.75 33.81
N LYS A 61 -5.49 7.67 34.12
CA LYS A 61 -5.82 9.07 34.44
C LYS A 61 -6.31 9.86 33.21
N SER A 62 -5.86 9.51 32.01
CA SER A 62 -6.26 10.16 30.75
C SER A 62 -7.72 9.89 30.37
N LEU A 63 -8.29 8.78 30.88
CA LEU A 63 -9.67 8.38 30.59
C LEU A 63 -10.69 9.49 30.95
N PRO A 64 -11.79 9.62 30.19
CA PRO A 64 -12.91 10.49 30.51
C PRO A 64 -13.43 10.22 31.92
N LYS A 65 -13.86 11.28 32.62
CA LYS A 65 -14.35 11.21 34.01
C LYS A 65 -15.40 10.11 34.25
N PRO A 66 -16.39 9.85 33.36
CA PRO A 66 -17.39 8.80 33.57
C PRO A 66 -16.82 7.37 33.57
N VAL A 67 -15.73 7.15 32.83
CA VAL A 67 -15.05 5.87 32.70
C VAL A 67 -14.00 5.73 33.81
N ARG A 68 -13.17 6.76 34.00
CA ARG A 68 -12.07 6.80 34.99
C ARG A 68 -12.51 6.52 36.43
N ARG A 69 -13.73 6.94 36.82
CA ARG A 69 -14.25 6.72 38.18
C ARG A 69 -14.33 5.25 38.58
N ASN A 70 -14.40 4.33 37.60
CA ASN A 70 -14.42 2.88 37.85
C ASN A 70 -13.03 2.32 38.21
N PHE A 71 -11.96 3.11 38.01
CA PHE A 71 -10.57 2.70 38.18
C PHE A 71 -9.86 3.53 39.25
N VAL A 72 -10.58 3.94 40.30
CA VAL A 72 -10.04 4.72 41.42
C VAL A 72 -9.82 3.79 42.63
N PRO A 73 -8.63 3.77 43.25
CA PRO A 73 -7.42 4.53 42.91
C PRO A 73 -6.65 3.96 41.71
N ALA A 74 -6.27 4.82 40.74
CA ALA A 74 -5.56 4.40 39.52
C ALA A 74 -4.28 3.57 39.78
N PRO A 75 -3.44 3.87 40.81
CA PRO A 75 -2.28 3.04 41.13
C PRO A 75 -2.62 1.58 41.45
N ASN A 76 -3.74 1.32 42.14
CA ASN A 76 -4.13 -0.04 42.52
C ASN A 76 -4.51 -0.87 41.28
N TYR A 77 -5.23 -0.25 40.34
CA TYR A 77 -5.59 -0.90 39.08
C TYR A 77 -4.38 -1.11 38.17
N ALA A 78 -3.45 -0.15 38.13
CA ALA A 78 -2.19 -0.30 37.40
C ALA A 78 -1.35 -1.47 37.94
N GLU A 79 -1.25 -1.61 39.26
CA GLU A 79 -0.53 -2.73 39.90
C GLU A 79 -1.23 -4.07 39.65
N ALA A 80 -2.56 -4.11 39.78
CA ALA A 80 -3.34 -5.30 39.48
C ALA A 80 -3.22 -5.72 38.00
N PHE A 81 -3.19 -4.76 37.09
CA PHE A 81 -2.95 -4.98 35.66
C PHE A 81 -1.57 -5.60 35.42
N LEU A 82 -0.52 -4.95 35.93
CA LEU A 82 0.86 -5.41 35.74
C LEU A 82 1.14 -6.76 36.39
N GLY A 83 0.42 -7.12 37.46
CA GLY A 83 0.50 -8.45 38.07
C GLY A 83 -0.21 -9.58 37.30
N ARG A 84 -1.02 -9.25 36.29
CA ARG A 84 -1.82 -10.22 35.51
C ARG A 84 -1.36 -10.41 34.07
N VAL A 85 -0.62 -9.45 33.53
CA VAL A 85 -0.18 -9.48 32.13
C VAL A 85 1.28 -9.90 32.02
N THR A 86 1.57 -10.60 30.93
CA THR A 86 2.94 -10.73 30.44
C THR A 86 3.15 -9.65 29.38
N PRO A 87 4.06 -8.68 29.61
CA PRO A 87 4.29 -7.58 28.68
C PRO A 87 4.68 -8.10 27.28
N LEU A 88 4.28 -7.36 26.24
CA LEU A 88 4.56 -7.65 24.82
C LEU A 88 3.81 -8.85 24.22
N GLU A 89 2.98 -9.58 24.98
CA GLU A 89 2.09 -10.62 24.40
C GLU A 89 0.94 -10.04 23.58
N LEU A 90 0.50 -8.84 23.93
CA LEU A 90 -0.52 -8.06 23.23
C LEU A 90 -0.10 -6.60 23.18
N PRO A 91 -0.63 -5.81 22.22
CA PRO A 91 -0.54 -4.35 22.28
C PRO A 91 -1.03 -3.82 23.63
N LEU A 92 -0.38 -2.77 24.15
CA LEU A 92 -0.64 -2.30 25.54
C LEU A 92 -2.11 -1.98 25.80
N LEU A 93 -2.76 -1.26 24.89
CA LEU A 93 -4.16 -0.87 25.05
C LEU A 93 -5.10 -2.08 24.98
N ASP A 94 -4.84 -3.04 24.08
CA ASP A 94 -5.61 -4.29 23.98
C ASP A 94 -5.54 -5.08 25.30
N ALA A 95 -4.33 -5.16 25.90
CA ALA A 95 -4.12 -5.78 27.18
C ALA A 95 -4.87 -5.03 28.30
N LEU A 96 -4.79 -3.69 28.33
CA LEU A 96 -5.47 -2.86 29.32
C LEU A 96 -6.98 -3.02 29.23
N GLU A 97 -7.57 -2.89 28.06
CA GLU A 97 -9.00 -3.03 27.83
C GLU A 97 -9.50 -4.41 28.27
N ARG A 98 -8.76 -5.46 27.90
CA ARG A 98 -9.09 -6.84 28.28
C ARG A 98 -9.06 -7.03 29.80
N GLU A 99 -7.98 -6.61 30.46
CA GLU A 99 -7.79 -6.89 31.89
C GLU A 99 -8.61 -5.95 32.78
N LEU A 100 -8.75 -4.66 32.44
CA LEU A 100 -9.61 -3.75 33.18
C LEU A 100 -11.08 -4.22 33.14
N ARG A 101 -11.55 -4.71 31.99
CA ARG A 101 -12.88 -5.33 31.88
C ARG A 101 -13.01 -6.59 32.73
N ARG A 102 -11.98 -7.44 32.82
CA ARG A 102 -11.99 -8.62 33.69
C ARG A 102 -12.04 -8.24 35.18
N MET A 103 -11.43 -7.13 35.57
CA MET A 103 -11.41 -6.68 36.95
C MET A 103 -12.73 -6.02 37.39
N THR A 104 -13.38 -5.25 36.52
CA THR A 104 -14.51 -4.38 36.91
C THR A 104 -15.82 -4.67 36.18
N GLY A 105 -15.79 -5.45 35.10
CA GLY A 105 -16.91 -5.63 34.17
C GLY A 105 -17.12 -4.45 33.20
N VAL A 106 -16.40 -3.34 33.36
CA VAL A 106 -16.54 -2.14 32.53
C VAL A 106 -15.73 -2.29 31.25
N THR A 107 -16.36 -2.02 30.10
CA THR A 107 -15.66 -1.93 28.81
C THR A 107 -15.14 -0.50 28.64
N VAL A 108 -13.89 -0.37 28.22
CA VAL A 108 -13.26 0.91 27.86
C VAL A 108 -13.11 0.90 26.35
N ASP A 109 -13.64 1.91 25.68
CA ASP A 109 -13.55 2.02 24.22
C ASP A 109 -12.18 2.58 23.82
N ARG A 110 -11.69 2.23 22.62
CA ARG A 110 -10.34 2.60 22.16
C ARG A 110 -10.15 4.11 22.12
N GLU A 111 -11.21 4.83 21.78
CA GLU A 111 -11.24 6.29 21.63
C GLU A 111 -11.19 7.03 22.98
N ASP A 112 -11.45 6.34 24.10
CA ASP A 112 -11.38 6.95 25.44
C ASP A 112 -9.94 7.16 25.93
N TRP A 113 -8.94 6.54 25.29
CA TRP A 113 -7.54 6.69 25.66
C TRP A 113 -6.92 7.98 25.08
N HIS A 114 -6.89 9.03 25.90
CA HIS A 114 -6.35 10.34 25.53
C HIS A 114 -4.83 10.43 25.69
N TRP A 115 -4.08 9.92 24.70
CA TRP A 115 -2.61 9.93 24.70
C TRP A 115 -1.97 11.32 24.76
N ASP A 116 -2.67 12.35 24.31
CA ASP A 116 -2.27 13.75 24.44
C ASP A 116 -2.14 14.20 25.91
N GLN A 117 -2.86 13.56 26.83
CA GLN A 117 -2.79 13.85 28.27
C GLN A 117 -1.69 13.05 28.99
N VAL A 118 -1.10 12.06 28.33
CA VAL A 118 0.02 11.28 28.90
C VAL A 118 1.28 12.15 28.88
N PRO A 119 2.00 12.28 30.02
CA PRO A 119 3.26 13.01 30.08
C PRO A 119 4.25 12.59 28.99
N GLU A 120 4.96 13.57 28.49
CA GLU A 120 5.86 13.45 27.34
C GLU A 120 7.02 12.48 27.60
N HIS A 121 7.57 12.46 28.82
CA HIS A 121 8.65 11.57 29.24
C HIS A 121 8.25 10.08 29.33
N LEU A 122 6.94 9.79 29.30
CA LEU A 122 6.42 8.41 29.30
C LEU A 122 6.23 7.86 27.88
N LYS A 123 6.42 8.70 26.85
CA LYS A 123 6.37 8.31 25.45
C LYS A 123 7.79 8.03 24.95
N ILE A 124 7.96 6.96 24.18
CA ILE A 124 9.27 6.63 23.59
C ILE A 124 9.61 7.68 22.52
N THR A 125 10.86 8.15 22.56
CA THR A 125 11.44 8.95 21.48
C THR A 125 12.38 8.06 20.66
N PHE A 126 12.31 8.12 19.34
CA PHE A 126 13.20 7.41 18.44
C PHE A 126 14.26 8.36 17.89
N ARG A 127 15.52 7.97 18.01
CA ARG A 127 16.67 8.71 17.46
C ARG A 127 17.36 7.87 16.41
N VAL A 128 17.32 8.33 15.16
CA VAL A 128 18.05 7.67 14.09
C VAL A 128 19.48 8.21 14.05
N VAL A 129 20.45 7.28 14.04
CA VAL A 129 21.88 7.60 14.09
C VAL A 129 22.64 7.01 12.91
N ASN A 130 23.74 7.66 12.52
CA ASN A 130 24.67 7.10 11.55
C ASN A 130 25.64 6.08 12.20
N ASP A 131 26.57 5.57 11.41
CA ASP A 131 27.65 4.65 11.80
C ASP A 131 28.58 5.19 12.91
N LYS A 132 28.70 6.52 13.03
CA LYS A 132 29.45 7.21 14.10
C LYS A 132 28.60 7.57 15.31
N ASN A 133 27.39 7.02 15.45
CA ASN A 133 26.40 7.36 16.47
C ASN A 133 25.97 8.84 16.49
N LYS A 134 26.18 9.59 15.40
CA LYS A 134 25.70 10.98 15.27
C LYS A 134 24.21 10.96 14.93
N LYS A 135 23.44 11.77 15.65
CA LYS A 135 22.01 11.99 15.38
C LYS A 135 21.81 12.50 13.95
N LEU A 136 20.98 11.81 13.19
CA LEU A 136 20.50 12.23 11.88
C LEU A 136 19.13 12.90 11.99
N GLN A 137 18.21 12.25 12.71
CA GLN A 137 16.88 12.76 13.00
C GLN A 137 16.34 12.11 14.28
N GLU A 138 15.34 12.74 14.89
CA GLU A 138 14.70 12.27 16.10
C GLU A 138 13.23 12.68 16.08
N GLY A 139 12.38 11.86 16.70
CA GLY A 139 10.93 12.09 16.73
C GLY A 139 10.21 10.92 17.40
N ARG A 140 8.90 11.04 17.55
CA ARG A 140 8.08 10.00 18.20
C ARG A 140 7.30 9.12 17.23
N SER A 141 7.16 9.55 15.99
CA SER A 141 6.57 8.74 14.93
C SER A 141 7.69 8.03 14.17
N LEU A 142 7.77 6.70 14.33
CA LEU A 142 8.72 5.91 13.56
C LEU A 142 8.40 5.99 12.06
N ALA A 143 7.12 6.05 11.69
CA ALA A 143 6.68 6.22 10.32
C ALA A 143 7.18 7.53 9.68
N GLU A 144 7.13 8.66 10.40
CA GLU A 144 7.67 9.93 9.93
C GLU A 144 9.19 9.88 9.74
N LEU A 145 9.91 9.23 10.66
CA LEU A 145 11.35 9.04 10.55
C LEU A 145 11.73 8.16 9.34
N LYS A 146 11.03 7.04 9.13
CA LYS A 146 11.20 6.17 7.96
C LYS A 146 11.01 6.96 6.66
N ASN A 147 9.94 7.75 6.56
CA ASN A 147 9.66 8.58 5.39
C ASN A 147 10.73 9.65 5.14
N ALA A 148 11.13 10.39 6.18
CA ALA A 148 12.08 11.48 6.06
C ALA A 148 13.50 11.00 5.69
N LEU A 149 13.86 9.77 6.07
CA LEU A 149 15.21 9.22 5.89
C LEU A 149 15.32 8.19 4.76
N LYS A 150 14.23 7.90 4.03
CA LYS A 150 14.19 6.88 2.95
C LYS A 150 15.38 6.95 1.99
N GLY A 151 15.71 8.13 1.48
CA GLY A 151 16.84 8.31 0.57
C GLY A 151 18.20 7.97 1.20
N LYS A 152 18.40 8.32 2.48
CA LYS A 152 19.64 8.01 3.20
C LYS A 152 19.77 6.53 3.54
N VAL A 153 18.65 5.84 3.81
CA VAL A 153 18.66 4.38 4.02
C VAL A 153 19.15 3.71 2.74
N GLN A 154 18.61 4.10 1.58
CA GLN A 154 19.04 3.60 0.28
C GLN A 154 20.54 3.81 0.02
N GLU A 155 21.03 5.06 0.15
CA GLU A 155 22.47 5.36 0.00
C GLU A 155 23.34 4.50 0.91
N THR A 156 22.85 4.22 2.12
CA THR A 156 23.57 3.41 3.10
C THR A 156 23.55 1.93 2.76
N LEU A 157 22.48 1.40 2.16
CA LEU A 157 22.43 0.01 1.68
C LEU A 157 23.42 -0.21 0.54
N SER A 158 23.39 0.65 -0.48
CA SER A 158 24.32 0.58 -1.63
C SER A 158 25.78 0.67 -1.18
N ALA A 159 26.10 1.54 -0.21
CA ALA A 159 27.46 1.70 0.29
C ALA A 159 27.97 0.52 1.15
N VAL A 160 27.08 -0.36 1.60
CA VAL A 160 27.44 -1.49 2.46
C VAL A 160 27.55 -2.79 1.67
N ALA A 161 26.80 -2.91 0.57
CA ALA A 161 26.76 -4.08 -0.30
C ALA A 161 28.15 -4.65 -0.66
N ASP A 162 28.24 -5.97 -0.80
CA ASP A 162 29.43 -6.60 -1.36
C ASP A 162 29.61 -6.13 -2.82
N ASP A 163 30.87 -5.93 -3.22
CA ASP A 163 31.22 -5.53 -4.58
C ASP A 163 30.59 -6.51 -5.60
N GLY A 164 29.73 -5.98 -6.47
CA GLY A 164 29.12 -6.73 -7.59
C GLY A 164 27.66 -7.19 -7.40
N ILE A 165 27.03 -6.96 -6.23
CA ILE A 165 25.58 -7.20 -6.09
C ILE A 165 24.79 -6.19 -6.91
N GLU A 166 25.06 -4.89 -6.74
CA GLU A 166 24.43 -3.86 -7.54
C GLU A 166 25.11 -3.78 -8.92
N GLN A 167 24.28 -3.80 -9.96
CA GLN A 167 24.70 -3.78 -11.37
C GLN A 167 23.72 -2.88 -12.13
N SER A 168 24.15 -2.30 -13.24
CA SER A 168 23.29 -1.47 -14.10
C SER A 168 23.56 -1.75 -15.58
N GLY A 169 22.68 -1.29 -16.46
CA GLY A 169 22.88 -1.46 -17.90
C GLY A 169 22.76 -2.92 -18.38
N LEU A 170 22.11 -3.79 -17.61
CA LEU A 170 21.94 -5.20 -17.95
C LEU A 170 20.86 -5.36 -19.02
N HIS A 171 21.17 -6.12 -20.06
CA HIS A 171 20.24 -6.44 -21.15
C HIS A 171 19.88 -7.93 -21.22
N ILE A 172 20.65 -8.77 -20.52
CA ILE A 172 20.46 -10.22 -20.44
C ILE A 172 20.65 -10.67 -18.99
N TRP A 173 20.20 -11.88 -18.66
CA TRP A 173 20.46 -12.49 -17.36
C TRP A 173 21.93 -12.97 -17.28
N SER A 174 22.84 -12.13 -16.77
CA SER A 174 24.29 -12.41 -16.75
C SER A 174 24.91 -12.37 -15.35
N PHE A 175 24.10 -12.43 -14.31
CA PHE A 175 24.49 -12.19 -12.91
C PHE A 175 24.28 -13.40 -12.00
N GLY A 176 23.99 -14.58 -12.57
CA GLY A 176 23.81 -15.81 -11.80
C GLY A 176 22.52 -15.81 -10.99
N GLU A 177 22.58 -16.31 -9.75
CA GLU A 177 21.42 -16.36 -8.86
C GLU A 177 21.25 -15.03 -8.13
N LEU A 178 20.03 -14.48 -8.17
CA LEU A 178 19.67 -13.29 -7.42
C LEU A 178 19.05 -13.74 -6.09
N PRO A 179 19.69 -13.49 -4.92
CA PRO A 179 19.16 -14.00 -3.67
C PRO A 179 17.90 -13.22 -3.24
N GLU A 180 16.86 -13.91 -2.76
CA GLU A 180 15.63 -13.24 -2.29
C GLU A 180 15.86 -12.30 -1.09
N SER A 181 16.92 -12.53 -0.31
CA SER A 181 17.42 -11.56 0.65
C SER A 181 18.88 -11.87 0.95
N TYR A 182 19.63 -10.86 1.39
CA TYR A 182 20.99 -11.05 1.88
C TYR A 182 21.18 -10.30 3.20
N GLU A 183 22.04 -10.84 4.06
CA GLU A 183 22.42 -10.22 5.33
C GLU A 183 23.91 -9.92 5.33
N GLN A 184 24.27 -8.71 5.75
CA GLN A 184 25.66 -8.31 5.89
C GLN A 184 25.93 -7.73 7.26
N LYS A 185 27.03 -8.16 7.89
CA LYS A 185 27.40 -7.68 9.22
C LYS A 185 28.16 -6.37 9.10
N ARG A 186 27.62 -5.29 9.66
CA ARG A 186 28.29 -3.99 9.76
C ARG A 186 28.46 -3.61 11.23
N GLY A 187 29.69 -3.70 11.73
CA GLY A 187 29.99 -3.47 13.14
C GLY A 187 29.22 -4.44 14.05
N ASN A 188 28.32 -3.89 14.86
CA ASN A 188 27.57 -4.63 15.89
C ASN A 188 26.18 -5.11 15.44
N TYR A 189 25.77 -4.82 14.21
CA TYR A 189 24.44 -5.16 13.70
C TYR A 189 24.53 -5.86 12.34
N LYS A 190 23.51 -6.65 12.03
CA LYS A 190 23.32 -7.26 10.72
C LYS A 190 22.32 -6.42 9.94
N VAL A 191 22.70 -5.98 8.76
CA VAL A 191 21.84 -5.27 7.83
C VAL A 191 21.25 -6.31 6.88
N LYS A 192 19.93 -6.48 6.92
CA LYS A 192 19.20 -7.24 5.91
C LYS A 192 18.80 -6.33 4.76
N ALA A 193 18.98 -6.81 3.54
CA ALA A 193 18.53 -6.13 2.33
C ALA A 193 18.03 -7.14 1.30
N TRP A 194 17.28 -6.62 0.34
CA TRP A 194 16.46 -7.36 -0.60
C TRP A 194 16.78 -6.90 -2.02
N PRO A 195 17.66 -7.60 -2.76
CA PRO A 195 18.02 -7.19 -4.11
C PRO A 195 16.83 -7.45 -5.05
N ALA A 196 16.67 -6.62 -6.07
CA ALA A 196 15.68 -6.84 -7.12
C ALA A 196 16.14 -6.23 -8.44
N LEU A 197 15.61 -6.76 -9.53
CA LEU A 197 15.69 -6.11 -10.83
C LEU A 197 14.91 -4.79 -10.81
N VAL A 198 15.44 -3.76 -11.45
CA VAL A 198 14.83 -2.44 -11.58
C VAL A 198 14.80 -2.03 -13.05
N ASP A 199 13.64 -1.59 -13.52
CA ASP A 199 13.45 -1.08 -14.88
C ASP A 199 14.18 0.26 -15.07
N GLU A 200 15.19 0.29 -15.96
CA GLU A 200 15.91 1.51 -16.38
C GLU A 200 15.45 2.03 -17.76
N ARG A 201 14.35 1.51 -18.28
CA ARG A 201 13.72 1.75 -19.60
C ARG A 201 14.42 1.02 -20.74
N ASP A 202 15.70 1.25 -20.97
CA ASP A 202 16.48 0.59 -22.02
C ASP A 202 17.33 -0.58 -21.50
N SER A 203 17.53 -0.65 -20.19
CA SER A 203 18.18 -1.75 -19.49
C SER A 203 17.43 -2.14 -18.22
N VAL A 204 18.00 -3.09 -17.47
CA VAL A 204 17.68 -3.33 -16.06
C VAL A 204 18.91 -3.12 -15.19
N ALA A 205 18.67 -2.76 -13.94
CA ALA A 205 19.67 -2.75 -12.87
C ALA A 205 19.32 -3.78 -11.79
N ILE A 206 20.30 -4.15 -10.97
CA ILE A 206 20.08 -4.80 -9.69
C ILE A 206 20.29 -3.73 -8.61
N LYS A 207 19.26 -3.50 -7.79
CA LYS A 207 19.32 -2.56 -6.65
C LYS A 207 18.87 -3.24 -5.38
N LEU A 208 19.37 -2.75 -4.26
CA LEU A 208 19.01 -3.24 -2.95
C LEU A 208 17.84 -2.48 -2.36
N PHE A 209 16.91 -3.18 -1.74
CA PHE A 209 15.79 -2.59 -1.02
C PHE A 209 15.88 -2.93 0.47
N ASP A 210 15.23 -2.13 1.32
CA ASP A 210 15.14 -2.33 2.77
C ASP A 210 13.78 -2.90 3.21
N ASN A 211 12.90 -3.19 2.25
CA ASN A 211 11.56 -3.74 2.45
C ASN A 211 11.23 -4.78 1.37
N PRO A 212 10.79 -5.99 1.73
CA PRO A 212 10.41 -7.03 0.78
C PRO A 212 9.28 -6.63 -0.19
N LEU A 213 8.36 -5.74 0.21
CA LEU A 213 7.29 -5.31 -0.70
C LEU A 213 7.84 -4.47 -1.86
N GLU A 214 8.71 -3.49 -1.55
CA GLU A 214 9.34 -2.66 -2.59
C GLU A 214 10.22 -3.53 -3.51
N GLN A 215 10.90 -4.53 -2.95
CA GLN A 215 11.64 -5.53 -3.72
C GLN A 215 10.72 -6.27 -4.70
N GLN A 216 9.59 -6.81 -4.25
CA GLN A 216 8.68 -7.57 -5.12
C GLN A 216 8.14 -6.72 -6.27
N GLN A 217 7.72 -5.47 -5.99
CA GLN A 217 7.22 -4.54 -7.00
C GLN A 217 8.31 -4.17 -8.02
N ALA A 218 9.52 -3.86 -7.54
CA ALA A 218 10.66 -3.57 -8.40
C ALA A 218 11.00 -4.78 -9.25
N MET A 219 11.15 -5.96 -8.62
CA MET A 219 11.50 -7.22 -9.26
C MET A 219 10.53 -7.57 -10.38
N TRP A 220 9.23 -7.37 -10.15
CA TRP A 220 8.20 -7.58 -11.17
C TRP A 220 8.42 -6.67 -12.38
N CYS A 221 8.59 -5.36 -12.15
CA CYS A 221 8.81 -4.39 -13.23
C CYS A 221 10.12 -4.64 -13.98
N GLY A 222 11.20 -4.96 -13.26
CA GLY A 222 12.50 -5.27 -13.83
C GLY A 222 12.50 -6.56 -14.63
N LEU A 223 11.84 -7.62 -14.13
CA LEU A 223 11.68 -8.87 -14.86
C LEU A 223 10.88 -8.68 -16.16
N ARG A 224 9.78 -7.91 -16.10
CA ARG A 224 9.03 -7.51 -17.31
C ARG A 224 9.93 -6.79 -18.31
N ARG A 225 10.73 -5.82 -17.86
CA ARG A 225 11.68 -5.11 -18.74
C ARG A 225 12.67 -6.07 -19.38
N LEU A 226 13.29 -6.94 -18.58
CA LEU A 226 14.29 -7.89 -19.08
C LEU A 226 13.70 -8.86 -20.11
N LEU A 227 12.46 -9.33 -19.91
CA LEU A 227 11.74 -10.13 -20.90
C LEU A 227 11.49 -9.34 -22.19
N LEU A 228 11.04 -8.08 -22.09
CA LEU A 228 10.79 -7.22 -23.25
C LEU A 228 12.05 -6.90 -24.06
N LEU A 229 13.22 -6.81 -23.40
CA LEU A 229 14.50 -6.62 -24.08
C LEU A 229 14.92 -7.88 -24.88
N ASN A 230 14.46 -9.06 -24.46
CA ASN A 230 14.89 -10.35 -25.01
C ASN A 230 13.83 -11.05 -25.88
N ILE A 231 12.65 -10.46 -26.07
CA ILE A 231 11.55 -11.04 -26.85
C ILE A 231 11.20 -10.11 -28.01
N PRO A 232 11.07 -10.63 -29.25
CA PRO A 232 10.63 -9.83 -30.38
C PRO A 232 9.29 -9.14 -30.13
N SER A 233 9.20 -7.87 -30.49
CA SER A 233 7.99 -7.07 -30.28
C SER A 233 6.77 -7.66 -31.03
N PRO A 234 5.62 -7.81 -30.37
CA PRO A 234 4.39 -8.32 -30.98
C PRO A 234 3.68 -7.30 -31.88
N ILE A 235 4.20 -6.07 -32.02
CA ILE A 235 3.54 -4.96 -32.75
C ILE A 235 3.14 -5.35 -34.17
N LYS A 236 4.03 -6.00 -34.94
CA LYS A 236 3.73 -6.41 -36.32
C LYS A 236 2.59 -7.43 -36.35
N TYR A 237 2.64 -8.44 -35.49
CA TYR A 237 1.60 -9.47 -35.37
C TYR A 237 0.25 -8.86 -34.95
N LEU A 238 0.27 -7.96 -33.97
CA LEU A 238 -0.89 -7.22 -33.51
C LEU A 238 -1.55 -6.41 -34.65
N HIS A 239 -0.74 -5.72 -35.46
CA HIS A 239 -1.22 -5.01 -36.64
C HIS A 239 -1.79 -5.96 -37.71
N GLU A 240 -1.28 -7.18 -37.88
CA GLU A 240 -1.83 -8.14 -38.84
C GLU A 240 -3.15 -8.76 -38.35
N LYS A 241 -3.26 -9.08 -37.06
CA LYS A 241 -4.38 -9.85 -36.50
C LYS A 241 -5.55 -9.01 -35.98
N LEU A 242 -5.36 -7.74 -35.63
CA LEU A 242 -6.47 -6.91 -35.16
C LEU A 242 -7.45 -6.59 -36.30
N PRO A 243 -8.77 -6.72 -36.08
CA PRO A 243 -9.77 -6.20 -37.00
C PRO A 243 -9.59 -4.70 -37.23
N ASN A 244 -9.88 -4.19 -38.44
CA ASN A 244 -9.73 -2.76 -38.75
C ASN A 244 -10.54 -1.85 -37.82
N LYS A 245 -11.75 -2.29 -37.43
CA LYS A 245 -12.55 -1.59 -36.42
C LYS A 245 -11.78 -1.45 -35.09
N ALA A 246 -11.14 -2.54 -34.65
CA ALA A 246 -10.38 -2.55 -33.41
C ALA A 246 -9.18 -1.60 -33.47
N LYS A 247 -8.44 -1.64 -34.59
CA LYS A 247 -7.35 -0.69 -34.86
C LYS A 247 -7.83 0.75 -34.76
N LEU A 248 -8.91 1.09 -35.48
CA LEU A 248 -9.50 2.44 -35.45
C LEU A 248 -9.91 2.86 -34.03
N GLY A 249 -10.54 1.96 -33.26
CA GLY A 249 -10.89 2.22 -31.86
C GLY A 249 -9.68 2.59 -30.99
N LEU A 250 -8.54 1.93 -31.19
CA LEU A 250 -7.29 2.27 -30.51
C LEU A 250 -6.70 3.62 -30.97
N TYR A 251 -6.91 4.02 -32.23
CA TYR A 251 -6.51 5.34 -32.75
C TYR A 251 -7.29 6.50 -32.12
N PHE A 252 -8.50 6.26 -31.63
CA PHE A 252 -9.31 7.26 -30.92
C PHE A 252 -9.03 7.34 -29.41
N ASN A 253 -7.90 6.78 -28.94
CA ASN A 253 -7.46 6.89 -27.55
C ASN A 253 -7.33 8.38 -27.14
N PRO A 254 -8.18 8.89 -26.21
CA PRO A 254 -8.09 10.28 -25.79
C PRO A 254 -7.00 10.52 -24.74
N TYR A 255 -6.28 9.48 -24.28
CA TYR A 255 -5.39 9.51 -23.12
C TYR A 255 -3.89 9.38 -23.46
N GLY A 256 -3.49 9.60 -24.71
CA GLY A 256 -2.08 9.59 -25.09
C GLY A 256 -1.85 9.15 -26.52
N LYS A 257 -0.60 8.80 -26.85
CA LYS A 257 -0.26 8.28 -28.17
C LYS A 257 -0.69 6.83 -28.28
N VAL A 258 -1.11 6.42 -29.48
CA VAL A 258 -1.55 5.03 -29.76
C VAL A 258 -0.45 4.02 -29.47
N LEU A 259 0.80 4.36 -29.81
CA LEU A 259 1.95 3.49 -29.51
C LEU A 259 2.15 3.28 -28.00
N GLU A 260 1.94 4.31 -27.17
CA GLU A 260 2.04 4.17 -25.71
C GLU A 260 0.96 3.23 -25.16
N LEU A 261 -0.24 3.23 -25.75
CA LEU A 261 -1.30 2.29 -25.39
C LEU A 261 -0.99 0.86 -25.85
N ILE A 262 -0.37 0.70 -27.02
CA ILE A 262 0.08 -0.60 -27.51
C ILE A 262 1.17 -1.13 -26.57
N ASP A 263 2.16 -0.31 -26.20
CA ASP A 263 3.21 -0.68 -25.25
C ASP A 263 2.62 -1.07 -23.89
N ASP A 264 1.59 -0.37 -23.41
CA ASP A 264 0.85 -0.71 -22.18
C ASP A 264 0.11 -2.06 -22.29
N CYS A 265 -0.49 -2.35 -23.46
CA CYS A 265 -1.09 -3.68 -23.71
C CYS A 265 -0.04 -4.79 -23.71
N ILE A 266 1.15 -4.51 -24.25
CA ILE A 266 2.27 -5.46 -24.29
C ILE A 266 2.80 -5.71 -22.88
N ALA A 267 3.03 -4.65 -22.09
CA ALA A 267 3.45 -4.74 -20.70
C ALA A 267 2.47 -5.57 -19.87
N CYS A 268 1.17 -5.28 -19.96
CA CYS A 268 0.10 -6.03 -19.30
C CYS A 268 0.05 -7.51 -19.76
N GLY A 269 0.32 -7.77 -21.04
CA GLY A 269 0.42 -9.13 -21.59
C GLY A 269 1.59 -9.92 -21.01
N VAL A 270 2.76 -9.28 -20.87
CA VAL A 270 3.91 -9.89 -20.19
C VAL A 270 3.58 -10.16 -18.72
N ASP A 271 2.98 -9.20 -17.99
CA ASP A 271 2.59 -9.39 -16.59
C ASP A 271 1.64 -10.58 -16.41
N LYS A 272 0.65 -10.72 -17.30
CA LYS A 272 -0.26 -11.87 -17.31
C LYS A 272 0.48 -13.20 -17.47
N LEU A 273 1.49 -13.25 -18.33
CA LEU A 273 2.26 -14.46 -18.59
C LEU A 273 3.27 -14.75 -17.48
N ILE A 274 3.80 -13.72 -16.80
CA ILE A 274 4.58 -13.87 -15.56
C ILE A 274 3.71 -14.52 -14.47
N ASP A 275 2.53 -13.96 -14.18
CA ASP A 275 1.60 -14.47 -13.15
C ASP A 275 1.16 -15.92 -13.47
N ALA A 276 0.79 -16.19 -14.72
CA ALA A 276 0.32 -17.52 -15.15
C ALA A 276 1.38 -18.62 -15.04
N ASN A 277 2.68 -18.26 -15.04
CA ASN A 277 3.80 -19.18 -14.94
C ASN A 277 4.50 -19.12 -13.57
N GLY A 278 3.87 -18.53 -12.55
CA GLY A 278 4.36 -18.54 -11.17
C GLY A 278 5.54 -17.61 -10.90
N GLY A 279 5.72 -16.56 -11.71
CA GLY A 279 6.73 -15.54 -11.47
C GLY A 279 6.41 -14.60 -10.29
N PRO A 280 7.34 -13.71 -9.91
CA PRO A 280 8.65 -13.47 -10.53
C PRO A 280 9.66 -14.59 -10.25
N VAL A 281 10.78 -14.60 -10.98
CA VAL A 281 11.83 -15.64 -10.90
C VAL A 281 13.16 -15.05 -10.46
N TRP A 282 13.94 -15.81 -9.68
CA TRP A 282 15.18 -15.37 -9.03
C TRP A 282 16.46 -16.02 -9.58
N SER A 283 16.33 -16.89 -10.58
CA SER A 283 17.43 -17.65 -11.16
C SER A 283 17.42 -17.61 -12.68
N GLU A 284 18.59 -17.82 -13.28
CA GLU A 284 18.76 -17.88 -14.74
C GLU A 284 17.90 -18.98 -15.38
N ALA A 285 17.83 -20.15 -14.74
CA ALA A 285 16.99 -21.25 -15.19
C ALA A 285 15.50 -20.88 -15.16
N GLY A 286 15.05 -20.19 -14.11
CA GLY A 286 13.69 -19.68 -14.01
C GLY A 286 13.39 -18.63 -15.08
N PHE A 287 14.31 -17.69 -15.31
CA PHE A 287 14.20 -16.70 -16.37
C PHE A 287 14.13 -17.34 -17.76
N THR A 288 14.99 -18.32 -18.05
CA THR A 288 15.01 -19.02 -19.33
C THR A 288 13.69 -19.76 -19.59
N ALA A 289 13.18 -20.48 -18.58
CA ALA A 289 11.89 -21.17 -18.70
C ALA A 289 10.73 -20.18 -18.93
N LEU A 290 10.74 -19.05 -18.21
CA LEU A 290 9.74 -18.01 -18.36
C LEU A 290 9.82 -17.30 -19.72
N HIS A 291 11.04 -17.01 -20.19
CA HIS A 291 11.29 -16.40 -21.51
C HIS A 291 10.68 -17.24 -22.63
N GLU A 292 10.91 -18.55 -22.64
CA GLU A 292 10.34 -19.44 -23.67
C GLU A 292 8.80 -19.44 -23.66
N LYS A 293 8.19 -19.45 -22.47
CA LYS A 293 6.73 -19.37 -22.32
C LYS A 293 6.17 -18.03 -22.80
N VAL A 294 6.77 -16.93 -22.35
CA VAL A 294 6.33 -15.58 -22.75
C VAL A 294 6.50 -15.41 -24.25
N ARG A 295 7.64 -15.82 -24.82
CA ARG A 295 7.91 -15.74 -26.26
C ARG A 295 6.88 -16.50 -27.09
N ALA A 296 6.45 -17.67 -26.64
CA ALA A 296 5.47 -18.48 -27.35
C ALA A 296 4.05 -17.86 -27.32
N GLU A 297 3.66 -17.25 -26.20
CA GLU A 297 2.26 -16.88 -25.93
C GLU A 297 1.96 -15.37 -26.01
N LEU A 298 3.01 -14.51 -26.06
CA LEU A 298 2.85 -13.05 -25.97
C LEU A 298 2.00 -12.48 -27.10
N ASN A 299 2.22 -12.95 -28.34
CA ASN A 299 1.52 -12.45 -29.52
C ASN A 299 -0.01 -12.55 -29.38
N ASP A 300 -0.52 -13.74 -29.07
CA ASP A 300 -1.97 -13.97 -28.92
C ASP A 300 -2.51 -13.30 -27.64
N THR A 301 -1.75 -13.33 -26.55
CA THR A 301 -2.11 -12.65 -25.30
C THR A 301 -2.33 -11.14 -25.51
N VAL A 302 -1.44 -10.47 -26.23
CA VAL A 302 -1.56 -9.03 -26.50
C VAL A 302 -2.73 -8.74 -27.43
N VAL A 303 -3.01 -9.59 -28.43
CA VAL A 303 -4.19 -9.45 -29.28
C VAL A 303 -5.48 -9.49 -28.45
N ASP A 304 -5.58 -10.41 -27.50
CA ASP A 304 -6.77 -10.54 -26.66
C ASP A 304 -6.93 -9.40 -25.66
N ILE A 305 -5.83 -8.89 -25.10
CA ILE A 305 -5.85 -7.66 -24.28
C ILE A 305 -6.28 -6.46 -25.14
N ALA A 306 -5.72 -6.29 -26.33
CA ALA A 306 -6.07 -5.19 -27.23
C ALA A 306 -7.56 -5.19 -27.64
N LYS A 307 -8.16 -6.37 -27.84
CA LYS A 307 -9.62 -6.49 -28.07
C LYS A 307 -10.43 -6.04 -26.86
N GLN A 308 -10.00 -6.36 -25.64
CA GLN A 308 -10.68 -5.88 -24.42
C GLN A 308 -10.55 -4.36 -24.27
N VAL A 309 -9.35 -3.83 -24.52
CA VAL A 309 -9.07 -2.39 -24.49
C VAL A 309 -9.91 -1.64 -25.53
N GLU A 310 -10.09 -2.18 -26.74
CA GLU A 310 -10.98 -1.52 -27.71
C GLU A 310 -12.44 -1.45 -27.22
N ARG A 311 -12.96 -2.50 -26.59
CA ARG A 311 -14.32 -2.49 -26.02
C ARG A 311 -14.44 -1.44 -24.91
N ILE A 312 -13.41 -1.32 -24.07
CA ILE A 312 -13.31 -0.28 -23.03
C ILE A 312 -13.36 1.11 -23.67
N LEU A 313 -12.48 1.39 -24.63
CA LEU A 313 -12.40 2.70 -25.30
C LEU A 313 -13.68 3.06 -26.08
N THR A 314 -14.33 2.07 -26.70
CA THR A 314 -15.62 2.25 -27.36
C THR A 314 -16.69 2.68 -26.36
N THR A 315 -16.72 2.05 -25.18
CA THR A 315 -17.67 2.40 -24.11
C THR A 315 -17.37 3.80 -23.57
N VAL A 316 -16.10 4.15 -23.36
CA VAL A 316 -15.67 5.51 -22.99
C VAL A 316 -16.14 6.54 -24.02
N PHE A 317 -15.97 6.26 -25.31
CA PHE A 317 -16.42 7.14 -26.39
C PHE A 317 -17.94 7.37 -26.34
N ASN A 318 -18.72 6.31 -26.15
CA ASN A 318 -20.17 6.40 -26.05
C ASN A 318 -20.62 7.24 -24.85
N ILE A 319 -19.98 7.05 -23.69
CA ILE A 319 -20.25 7.86 -22.49
C ILE A 319 -19.90 9.33 -22.77
N ASN A 320 -18.71 9.61 -23.29
CA ASN A 320 -18.28 10.98 -23.61
C ASN A 320 -19.21 11.66 -24.62
N LYS A 321 -19.78 10.92 -25.58
CA LYS A 321 -20.79 11.44 -26.51
C LYS A 321 -22.06 11.87 -25.77
N ARG A 322 -22.53 11.09 -24.79
CA ARG A 322 -23.69 11.44 -23.96
C ARG A 322 -23.42 12.64 -23.04
N LEU A 323 -22.17 12.80 -22.56
CA LEU A 323 -21.78 13.92 -21.69
C LEU A 323 -21.69 15.29 -22.40
N LYS A 324 -21.65 15.34 -23.73
CA LYS A 324 -21.57 16.60 -24.53
C LYS A 324 -22.94 17.23 -24.84
N GLY A 325 -24.05 16.62 -24.41
CA GLY A 325 -25.41 17.12 -24.62
C GLY A 325 -25.77 18.34 -23.75
N ARG A 326 -27.00 18.85 -23.91
CA ARG A 326 -27.54 19.93 -23.08
C ARG A 326 -27.64 19.44 -21.63
N VAL A 327 -26.89 20.08 -20.72
CA VAL A 327 -26.86 19.74 -19.30
C VAL A 327 -27.98 20.48 -18.57
N ASP A 328 -28.91 19.72 -17.99
CA ASP A 328 -29.79 20.26 -16.95
C ASP A 328 -28.98 20.48 -15.66
N MET A 329 -29.16 21.64 -15.03
CA MET A 329 -28.50 21.96 -13.76
C MET A 329 -28.77 20.92 -12.67
N SER A 330 -29.94 20.26 -12.70
CA SER A 330 -30.27 19.17 -11.76
C SER A 330 -29.34 17.96 -11.86
N MET A 331 -28.70 17.75 -13.02
CA MET A 331 -27.80 16.63 -13.28
C MET A 331 -26.31 16.98 -13.12
N ALA A 332 -25.97 18.25 -12.90
CA ALA A 332 -24.59 18.74 -12.97
C ALA A 332 -23.63 17.99 -12.04
N LEU A 333 -24.04 17.70 -10.80
CA LEU A 333 -23.23 16.95 -9.83
C LEU A 333 -23.02 15.49 -10.25
N GLY A 334 -24.07 14.81 -10.74
CA GLY A 334 -23.97 13.44 -11.24
C GLY A 334 -23.05 13.33 -12.45
N LEU A 335 -23.15 14.27 -13.40
CA LEU A 335 -22.28 14.31 -14.58
C LEU A 335 -20.81 14.64 -14.21
N SER A 336 -20.59 15.48 -13.20
CA SER A 336 -19.25 15.77 -12.68
C SER A 336 -18.61 14.54 -12.05
N ASP A 337 -19.34 13.84 -11.18
CA ASP A 337 -18.87 12.60 -10.56
C ASP A 337 -18.60 11.49 -11.60
N ILE A 338 -19.47 11.34 -12.62
CA ILE A 338 -19.23 10.39 -13.72
C ILE A 338 -17.90 10.67 -14.44
N LYS A 339 -17.59 11.95 -14.71
CA LYS A 339 -16.31 12.32 -15.31
C LYS A 339 -15.14 11.95 -14.39
N ALA A 340 -15.26 12.21 -13.10
CA ALA A 340 -14.24 11.85 -12.11
C ALA A 340 -14.03 10.32 -12.03
N GLN A 341 -15.12 9.54 -11.94
CA GLN A 341 -15.08 8.09 -11.93
C GLN A 341 -14.40 7.54 -13.21
N MET A 342 -14.77 8.05 -14.38
CA MET A 342 -14.13 7.66 -15.65
C MET A 342 -12.62 7.92 -15.66
N SER A 343 -12.16 9.06 -15.14
CA SER A 343 -10.72 9.37 -15.05
C SER A 343 -9.95 8.44 -14.11
N GLY A 344 -10.63 7.86 -13.10
CA GLY A 344 -10.05 6.82 -12.27
C GLY A 344 -9.99 5.46 -12.96
N LEU A 345 -10.95 5.14 -13.82
CA LEU A 345 -11.03 3.85 -14.51
C LEU A 345 -10.11 3.77 -15.74
N VAL A 346 -10.04 4.86 -16.51
CA VAL A 346 -9.29 4.94 -17.77
C VAL A 346 -8.43 6.20 -17.77
N TYR A 347 -7.13 5.99 -17.73
CA TYR A 347 -6.05 6.98 -17.67
C TYR A 347 -4.85 6.48 -18.49
N ARG A 348 -3.82 7.29 -18.67
CA ARG A 348 -2.60 6.84 -19.35
C ARG A 348 -1.93 5.71 -18.54
N GLY A 349 -1.77 4.53 -19.14
CA GLY A 349 -1.18 3.37 -18.46
C GLY A 349 -2.19 2.48 -17.72
N PHE A 350 -3.50 2.67 -17.94
CA PHE A 350 -4.54 1.94 -17.20
C PHE A 350 -4.56 0.44 -17.46
N VAL A 351 -3.99 -0.04 -18.58
CA VAL A 351 -4.05 -1.47 -18.92
C VAL A 351 -3.17 -2.27 -17.96
N THR A 352 -1.92 -1.84 -17.80
CA THR A 352 -1.01 -2.38 -16.78
C THR A 352 -1.42 -1.93 -15.38
N GLY A 353 -1.79 -0.66 -15.22
CA GLY A 353 -2.10 -0.07 -13.90
C GLY A 353 -3.33 -0.67 -13.21
N ASN A 354 -4.38 -1.02 -13.96
CA ASN A 354 -5.51 -1.76 -13.40
C ASN A 354 -5.22 -3.27 -13.29
N GLY A 355 -4.30 -3.78 -14.11
CA GLY A 355 -3.94 -5.19 -14.19
C GLY A 355 -4.89 -6.02 -15.05
N PHE A 356 -4.36 -7.07 -15.68
CA PHE A 356 -5.09 -7.92 -16.63
C PHE A 356 -6.34 -8.59 -16.02
N LYS A 357 -6.34 -8.88 -14.71
CA LYS A 357 -7.47 -9.46 -13.98
C LYS A 357 -8.67 -8.50 -13.93
N ARG A 358 -8.43 -7.18 -13.99
CA ARG A 358 -9.45 -6.13 -13.84
C ARG A 358 -9.91 -5.49 -15.15
N LEU A 359 -9.40 -5.90 -16.31
CA LEU A 359 -9.86 -5.32 -17.59
C LEU A 359 -11.34 -5.63 -17.85
N GLY A 360 -11.79 -6.84 -17.53
CA GLY A 360 -13.21 -7.21 -17.59
C GLY A 360 -14.07 -6.37 -16.64
N ASP A 361 -13.61 -6.17 -15.41
CA ASP A 361 -14.28 -5.32 -14.42
C ASP A 361 -14.33 -3.85 -14.85
N THR A 362 -13.24 -3.33 -15.41
CA THR A 362 -13.17 -1.95 -15.94
C THR A 362 -14.26 -1.73 -16.99
N LEU A 363 -14.46 -2.68 -17.91
CA LEU A 363 -15.54 -2.62 -18.88
C LEU A 363 -16.91 -2.66 -18.20
N ARG A 364 -17.11 -3.55 -17.22
CA ARG A 364 -18.38 -3.66 -16.45
C ARG A 364 -18.71 -2.37 -15.70
N TYR A 365 -17.72 -1.71 -15.10
CA TYR A 365 -17.91 -0.42 -14.42
C TYR A 365 -18.30 0.70 -15.39
N LEU A 366 -17.70 0.74 -16.58
CA LEU A 366 -18.10 1.69 -17.63
C LEU A 366 -19.53 1.42 -18.13
N GLN A 367 -19.93 0.16 -18.27
CA GLN A 367 -21.32 -0.20 -18.60
C GLN A 367 -22.29 0.20 -17.47
N ALA A 368 -21.87 0.12 -16.20
CA ALA A 368 -22.64 0.62 -15.08
C ALA A 368 -22.84 2.14 -15.15
N ILE A 369 -21.83 2.89 -15.61
CA ILE A 369 -21.92 4.33 -15.89
C ILE A 369 -22.92 4.61 -17.02
N GLU A 370 -22.92 3.84 -18.11
CA GLU A 370 -23.92 4.01 -19.18
C GLU A 370 -25.34 3.82 -18.65
N LYS A 371 -25.55 2.82 -17.79
CA LYS A 371 -26.84 2.57 -17.13
C LYS A 371 -27.21 3.65 -16.13
N ARG A 372 -26.23 4.20 -15.42
CA ARG A 372 -26.42 5.35 -14.53
C ARG A 372 -26.88 6.57 -15.31
N LEU A 373 -26.27 6.88 -16.45
CA LEU A 373 -26.66 8.00 -17.30
C LEU A 373 -28.12 7.88 -17.79
N GLU A 374 -28.55 6.66 -18.14
CA GLU A 374 -29.95 6.39 -18.51
C GLU A 374 -30.91 6.71 -17.36
N LYS A 375 -30.58 6.29 -16.14
CA LYS A 375 -31.42 6.52 -14.94
C LYS A 375 -31.35 7.97 -14.44
N LEU A 376 -30.19 8.61 -14.53
CA LEU A 376 -29.96 10.00 -14.12
C LEU A 376 -30.85 10.97 -14.89
N ALA A 377 -31.06 10.72 -16.19
CA ALA A 377 -31.95 11.54 -17.02
C ALA A 377 -33.43 11.40 -16.63
N VAL A 378 -33.82 10.32 -15.94
CA VAL A 378 -35.20 10.05 -15.52
C VAL A 378 -35.45 10.55 -14.10
N ASP A 379 -34.54 10.29 -13.17
CA ASP A 379 -34.68 10.64 -11.75
C ASP A 379 -33.35 11.11 -11.13
N PRO A 380 -33.00 12.40 -11.30
CA PRO A 380 -31.80 12.99 -10.71
C PRO A 380 -31.77 12.94 -9.17
N HIS A 381 -32.94 12.95 -8.51
CA HIS A 381 -33.01 12.94 -7.05
C HIS A 381 -32.61 11.57 -6.48
N ARG A 382 -33.04 10.47 -7.12
CA ARG A 382 -32.61 9.12 -6.75
C ARG A 382 -31.12 8.91 -6.98
N ASP A 383 -30.57 9.41 -8.09
CA ASP A 383 -29.11 9.37 -8.32
C ASP A 383 -28.37 10.08 -7.19
N ARG A 384 -28.81 11.29 -6.84
CA ARG A 384 -28.21 12.08 -5.76
C ARG A 384 -28.28 11.38 -4.41
N ALA A 385 -29.39 10.74 -4.06
CA ALA A 385 -29.53 9.98 -2.82
C ALA A 385 -28.55 8.80 -2.73
N GLN A 386 -28.36 8.06 -3.84
CA GLN A 386 -27.37 6.99 -3.93
C GLN A 386 -25.93 7.52 -3.86
N MET A 387 -25.66 8.64 -4.54
CA MET A 387 -24.34 9.25 -4.52
C MET A 387 -23.90 9.72 -3.14
N LEU A 388 -24.80 10.22 -2.29
CA LEU A 388 -24.46 10.59 -0.91
C LEU A 388 -23.88 9.40 -0.12
N LYS A 389 -24.32 8.17 -0.41
CA LYS A 389 -23.76 6.95 0.20
C LYS A 389 -22.36 6.65 -0.32
N VAL A 390 -22.15 6.79 -1.62
CA VAL A 390 -20.84 6.59 -2.26
C VAL A 390 -19.83 7.64 -1.79
N GLU A 391 -20.22 8.91 -1.76
CA GLU A 391 -19.39 10.03 -1.29
C GLU A 391 -18.96 9.84 0.16
N SER A 392 -19.85 9.37 1.04
CA SER A 392 -19.52 9.07 2.44
C SER A 392 -18.42 8.01 2.55
N VAL A 393 -18.49 6.93 1.75
CA VAL A 393 -17.46 5.88 1.74
C VAL A 393 -16.16 6.40 1.13
N GLN A 394 -16.21 7.19 0.05
CA GLN A 394 -15.03 7.78 -0.57
C GLN A 394 -14.29 8.74 0.37
N GLN A 395 -15.02 9.54 1.16
CA GLN A 395 -14.43 10.41 2.18
C GLN A 395 -13.74 9.60 3.28
N ALA A 396 -14.39 8.54 3.76
CA ALA A 396 -13.79 7.63 4.74
C ALA A 396 -12.51 6.97 4.19
N TRP A 397 -12.56 6.48 2.96
CA TRP A 397 -11.40 5.90 2.26
C TRP A 397 -10.25 6.90 2.11
N GLN A 398 -10.53 8.15 1.70
CA GLN A 398 -9.50 9.17 1.55
C GLN A 398 -8.83 9.54 2.89
N GLN A 399 -9.60 9.58 3.98
CA GLN A 399 -9.04 9.80 5.32
C GLN A 399 -8.21 8.61 5.78
N TRP A 400 -8.69 7.39 5.53
CA TRP A 400 -8.01 6.15 5.89
C TRP A 400 -6.69 5.98 5.14
N ILE A 401 -6.67 6.11 3.81
CA ILE A 401 -5.43 5.97 3.01
C ILE A 401 -4.39 7.04 3.35
N ASN A 402 -4.82 8.23 3.75
CA ASN A 402 -3.92 9.30 4.19
C ASN A 402 -3.24 9.00 5.53
N LYS A 403 -3.86 8.18 6.39
CA LYS A 403 -3.27 7.70 7.66
C LYS A 403 -2.27 6.58 7.45
N LEU A 404 -2.36 5.84 6.34
CA LEU A 404 -1.41 4.76 6.05
C LEU A 404 -0.03 5.32 5.67
N PRO A 405 1.06 4.65 6.10
CA PRO A 405 2.40 4.94 5.62
C PRO A 405 2.44 4.92 4.08
N PRO A 406 3.20 5.81 3.40
CA PRO A 406 3.30 5.82 1.95
C PRO A 406 3.65 4.45 1.33
N ALA A 407 4.47 3.65 2.01
CA ALA A 407 4.83 2.30 1.57
C ALA A 407 3.62 1.34 1.54
N ARG A 408 2.69 1.46 2.51
CA ARG A 408 1.49 0.63 2.63
C ARG A 408 0.41 0.96 1.60
N ARG A 409 0.43 2.17 1.03
CA ARG A 409 -0.61 2.63 0.09
C ARG A 409 -0.64 1.83 -1.21
N GLU A 410 0.48 1.18 -1.52
CA GLU A 410 0.65 0.39 -2.74
C GLU A 410 0.37 -1.10 -2.54
N ASP A 411 0.03 -1.52 -1.32
CA ASP A 411 -0.28 -2.91 -1.00
C ASP A 411 -1.59 -3.35 -1.66
N ASP A 412 -1.65 -4.63 -2.00
CA ASP A 412 -2.80 -5.19 -2.73
C ASP A 412 -4.10 -5.09 -1.90
N ASP A 413 -4.04 -5.37 -0.59
CA ASP A 413 -5.17 -5.23 0.32
C ASP A 413 -5.72 -3.78 0.33
N VAL A 414 -4.83 -2.79 0.26
CA VAL A 414 -5.20 -1.37 0.22
C VAL A 414 -5.78 -0.96 -1.12
N LYS A 415 -5.19 -1.42 -2.22
CA LYS A 415 -5.69 -1.18 -3.59
C LYS A 415 -7.07 -1.80 -3.81
N GLU A 416 -7.35 -2.94 -3.19
CA GLU A 416 -8.64 -3.63 -3.29
C GLU A 416 -9.80 -2.81 -2.73
N ILE A 417 -9.60 -1.99 -1.69
CA ILE A 417 -10.66 -1.10 -1.15
C ILE A 417 -11.18 -0.14 -2.23
N ARG A 418 -10.30 0.41 -3.06
CA ARG A 418 -10.70 1.29 -4.17
C ARG A 418 -11.60 0.55 -5.17
N TRP A 419 -11.36 -0.74 -5.42
CA TRP A 419 -12.21 -1.55 -6.28
C TRP A 419 -13.55 -1.89 -5.63
N MET A 420 -13.59 -2.11 -4.32
CA MET A 420 -14.85 -2.29 -3.60
C MET A 420 -15.78 -1.08 -3.73
N ILE A 421 -15.26 0.14 -3.84
CA ILE A 421 -16.05 1.35 -4.10
C ILE A 421 -16.70 1.30 -5.50
N GLU A 422 -16.00 0.79 -6.51
CA GLU A 422 -16.58 0.58 -7.84
C GLU A 422 -17.68 -0.49 -7.79
N GLU A 423 -17.51 -1.56 -7.01
CA GLU A 423 -18.56 -2.56 -6.80
C GLU A 423 -19.78 -1.96 -6.09
N LEU A 424 -19.58 -1.07 -5.11
CA LEU A 424 -20.66 -0.34 -4.47
C LEU A 424 -21.44 0.49 -5.50
N ARG A 425 -20.74 1.18 -6.40
CA ARG A 425 -21.35 1.95 -7.49
C ARG A 425 -22.19 1.05 -8.42
N VAL A 426 -21.69 -0.13 -8.78
CA VAL A 426 -22.49 -1.12 -9.54
C VAL A 426 -23.76 -1.51 -8.78
N SER A 427 -23.65 -1.78 -7.47
CA SER A 427 -24.80 -2.19 -6.64
C SER A 427 -25.91 -1.14 -6.53
N TYR A 428 -25.57 0.15 -6.68
CA TYR A 428 -26.55 1.23 -6.61
C TYR A 428 -27.09 1.63 -7.98
N PHE A 429 -26.22 1.73 -8.99
CA PHE A 429 -26.59 2.30 -10.28
C PHE A 429 -26.96 1.25 -11.33
N ALA A 430 -26.44 0.02 -11.22
CA ALA A 430 -26.58 -1.01 -12.25
C ALA A 430 -26.64 -2.44 -11.68
N GLN A 431 -27.54 -2.68 -10.71
CA GLN A 431 -27.74 -3.99 -10.04
C GLN A 431 -27.80 -5.19 -10.98
N GLN A 432 -28.39 -5.02 -12.16
CA GLN A 432 -28.50 -6.08 -13.16
C GLN A 432 -27.16 -6.59 -13.72
N LEU A 433 -26.06 -5.86 -13.54
CA LEU A 433 -24.72 -6.29 -13.94
C LEU A 433 -24.04 -7.21 -12.91
N GLY A 434 -24.57 -7.25 -11.69
CA GLY A 434 -24.03 -8.06 -10.59
C GLY A 434 -22.68 -7.56 -10.04
N THR A 435 -22.35 -8.04 -8.84
CA THR A 435 -21.07 -7.87 -8.18
C THR A 435 -20.49 -9.26 -7.86
N PRO A 436 -19.16 -9.45 -7.89
CA PRO A 436 -18.53 -10.76 -7.68
C PRO A 436 -18.72 -11.29 -6.25
N TYR A 437 -19.02 -10.41 -5.31
CA TYR A 437 -19.36 -10.71 -3.91
C TYR A 437 -20.39 -9.70 -3.41
N PRO A 438 -21.13 -9.99 -2.32
CA PRO A 438 -22.07 -9.01 -1.80
C PRO A 438 -21.34 -7.81 -1.20
N ILE A 439 -21.80 -6.60 -1.52
CA ILE A 439 -21.13 -5.33 -1.18
C ILE A 439 -22.11 -4.36 -0.52
N SER A 440 -21.61 -3.55 0.41
CA SER A 440 -22.32 -2.42 1.02
C SER A 440 -21.32 -1.42 1.58
N ASP A 441 -21.80 -0.21 1.89
CA ASP A 441 -21.05 0.81 2.64
C ASP A 441 -20.40 0.23 3.90
N LYS A 442 -21.19 -0.46 4.75
CA LYS A 442 -20.72 -1.09 5.99
C LYS A 442 -19.60 -2.11 5.75
N ARG A 443 -19.67 -2.90 4.68
CA ARG A 443 -18.65 -3.92 4.38
C ARG A 443 -17.33 -3.30 3.95
N ILE A 444 -17.37 -2.16 3.23
CA ILE A 444 -16.16 -1.43 2.85
C ILE A 444 -15.50 -0.82 4.08
N LEU A 445 -16.29 -0.20 4.97
CA LEU A 445 -15.77 0.34 6.23
C LEU A 445 -15.11 -0.76 7.07
N GLN A 446 -15.76 -1.91 7.22
CA GLN A 446 -15.20 -3.06 7.93
C GLN A 446 -13.92 -3.61 7.28
N ALA A 447 -13.84 -3.64 5.95
CA ALA A 447 -12.63 -4.06 5.25
C ALA A 447 -11.46 -3.11 5.52
N MET A 448 -11.70 -1.80 5.54
CA MET A 448 -10.69 -0.81 5.93
C MET A 448 -10.23 -0.98 7.38
N ASP A 449 -11.14 -1.29 8.31
CA ASP A 449 -10.82 -1.52 9.72
C ASP A 449 -10.00 -2.80 9.94
N GLN A 450 -10.17 -3.81 9.08
CA GLN A 450 -9.42 -5.08 9.15
C GLN A 450 -8.00 -4.96 8.60
N ILE A 451 -7.75 -3.99 7.74
CA ILE A 451 -6.42 -3.68 7.24
C ILE A 451 -5.70 -2.87 8.33
N THR A 452 -4.92 -3.56 9.14
CA THR A 452 -4.09 -2.94 10.18
C THR A 452 -3.16 -1.89 9.56
N ALA A 453 -3.12 -0.71 10.18
CA ALA A 453 -2.28 0.42 9.76
C ALA A 453 -0.79 0.10 9.85
#